data_AF-A0A6A4ACM0-F1
#
_entry.id   AF-A0A6A4ACM0-F1
#
_cell.length_a   1.000
_cell.length_b   1.000
_cell.length_c   1.000
_cell.angle_alpha   90.00
_cell.angle_beta   90.00
_cell.angle_gamma   90.00
#
_symmetry.space_group_name_H-M   'P 1'
#
loop_
_entity.id
_entity.type
_entity.pdbx_description
1 polymer ?
#
loop_
_entity_poly.entity_id
_entity_poly.type
_entity_poly.pdbx_seq_one_letter_code
_entity_poly.pdbx_strand_id
1 'polypeptide(L)' 'MENTLALTVAHKANRLAWAKRMVVTPKEGWERTVFSDEKKFNLDGTDGLQSFDMTCGGRQERRSGGRMRVAR' A
#
# COMPACT_ATOMS: atom_id res chain seq x y z
N MET A 1 -6.59 -13.24 -3.28
CA MET A 1 -5.90 -12.38 -4.26
C MET A 1 -4.47 -12.87 -4.39
N GLU A 2 -4.13 -13.52 -5.49
CA GLU A 2 -2.72 -13.81 -5.82
C GLU A 2 -2.12 -12.54 -6.43
N ASN A 3 -1.70 -11.60 -5.58
CA ASN A 3 -1.11 -10.33 -6.00
C ASN A 3 0.41 -10.50 -6.19
N THR A 4 0.80 -11.47 -7.01
CA THR A 4 2.20 -11.74 -7.30
C THR A 4 2.40 -11.56 -8.80
N LEU A 5 3.09 -10.49 -9.18
CA LEU A 5 3.51 -10.28 -10.56
C LEU A 5 4.28 -11.52 -11.03
N ALA A 6 3.84 -12.11 -12.15
CA ALA A 6 4.43 -13.32 -12.68
C ALA A 6 5.92 -13.08 -13.00
N LEU A 7 6.81 -13.73 -12.25
CA LEU A 7 8.24 -13.62 -12.47
C LEU A 7 8.63 -14.41 -13.72
N THR A 8 9.16 -13.70 -14.72
CA THR A 8 9.78 -14.31 -15.89
C THR A 8 10.99 -15.17 -15.47
N VAL A 9 11.37 -16.13 -16.32
CA VAL A 9 12.56 -16.96 -16.11
C VAL A 9 13.82 -16.09 -15.93
N ALA A 10 13.93 -15.01 -16.70
CA ALA A 10 15.03 -14.05 -16.60
C ALA A 10 15.06 -13.33 -15.25
N HIS A 11 13.92 -12.88 -14.71
CA HIS A 11 13.86 -12.25 -13.40
C HIS A 11 14.31 -13.22 -12.29
N LYS A 12 13.92 -14.49 -12.36
CA LYS A 12 14.33 -15.52 -11.39
C LYS A 12 15.84 -15.75 -11.46
N ALA A 13 16.40 -15.90 -12.65
CA ALA A 13 17.84 -16.09 -12.85
C ALA A 13 18.66 -14.90 -12.32
N ASN A 14 18.24 -13.67 -12.65
CA ASN A 14 18.93 -12.45 -12.20
C ASN A 14 18.86 -12.26 -10.70
N ARG A 15 17.69 -12.51 -10.08
CA ARG A 15 17.53 -12.46 -8.62
C ARG A 15 18.41 -13.49 -7.92
N LEU A 16 18.48 -14.73 -8.44
CA LEU A 16 19.33 -15.78 -7.89
C LEU A 16 20.82 -15.42 -7.99
N ALA A 17 21.26 -14.91 -9.15
CA ALA A 17 22.65 -14.48 -9.35
C ALA A 17 23.02 -13.32 -8.40
N TRP A 18 22.13 -12.34 -8.25
CA TRP A 18 22.31 -11.23 -7.31
C TRP A 18 22.39 -11.74 -5.86
N ALA A 19 21.46 -12.61 -5.44
CA ALA A 19 21.45 -13.16 -4.09
C ALA A 19 22.73 -13.93 -3.75
N LYS A 20 23.23 -14.76 -4.66
CA LYS A 20 24.50 -15.48 -4.49
C LYS A 20 25.68 -14.54 -4.24
N ARG A 21 25.74 -13.41 -4.95
CA ARG A 21 26.79 -12.39 -4.76
C ARG A 21 26.63 -11.66 -3.44
N MET A 22 25.40 -11.31 -3.06
CA MET A 22 25.13 -10.53 -1.86
C MET A 22 25.33 -11.32 -0.56
N VAL A 23 25.10 -12.63 -0.56
CA VAL A 23 25.36 -13.50 0.61
C VAL A 23 26.85 -13.55 0.96
N VAL A 24 27.74 -13.48 -0.03
CA VAL A 24 29.19 -13.46 0.19
C VAL A 24 29.75 -12.05 0.39
N THR A 25 28.91 -11.01 0.24
CA THR A 25 29.34 -9.63 0.46
C THR A 25 29.69 -9.41 1.93
N PRO A 26 30.89 -8.91 2.25
CA PRO A 26 31.29 -8.59 3.62
C PRO A 26 30.37 -7.57 4.29
N LYS A 27 30.35 -7.58 5.62
CA LYS A 27 29.50 -6.69 6.44
C LYS A 27 29.74 -5.22 6.13
N GLU A 28 30.99 -4.85 5.84
CA GLU A 28 31.42 -3.50 5.50
C GLU A 28 30.74 -2.98 4.22
N GLY A 29 30.39 -3.87 3.29
CA GLY A 29 29.62 -3.52 2.10
C GLY A 29 28.19 -3.12 2.42
N TRP A 30 27.55 -3.83 3.35
CA TRP A 30 26.20 -3.50 3.82
C TRP A 30 26.15 -2.20 4.62
N GLU A 31 27.14 -1.98 5.49
CA GLU A 31 27.23 -0.76 6.32
C GLU A 31 27.40 0.52 5.50
N ARG A 32 27.96 0.42 4.29
CA ARG A 32 28.12 1.55 3.37
C ARG A 32 26.97 1.71 2.37
N THR A 33 26.00 0.81 2.38
CA THR A 33 24.89 0.83 1.44
C THR A 33 23.77 1.76 1.92
N VAL A 34 23.41 2.75 1.10
CA VAL A 34 22.26 3.62 1.35
C VAL A 34 21.09 3.15 0.48
N PHE A 35 20.00 2.71 1.12
CA PHE A 35 18.78 2.29 0.42
C PHE A 35 17.82 3.47 0.28
N SER A 36 17.19 3.58 -0.90
CA SER A 36 16.10 4.51 -1.17
C SER A 36 14.95 3.78 -1.86
N ASP A 37 13.73 4.21 -1.59
CA ASP A 37 12.52 3.72 -2.24
C ASP A 37 11.44 4.81 -2.24
N GLU A 38 10.50 4.72 -3.17
CA GLU A 38 9.34 5.58 -3.21
C GLU A 38 8.12 4.86 -2.65
N LYS A 39 7.53 5.43 -1.60
CA LYS A 39 6.31 4.90 -1.00
C LYS A 39 5.17 5.91 -1.11
N LYS A 40 4.04 5.47 -1.67
CA LYS A 40 2.80 6.23 -1.59
C LYS A 40 2.29 6.21 -0.14
N PHE A 41 2.21 7.39 0.48
CA PHE A 41 1.52 7.62 1.74
C PHE A 41 0.10 8.11 1.44
N ASN A 42 -0.92 7.39 1.90
CA ASN A 42 -2.30 7.82 1.76
C ASN A 42 -2.67 8.60 3.03
N LEU A 43 -3.16 9.84 2.87
CA LEU A 43 -3.55 10.71 3.99
C LEU A 43 -4.73 10.12 4.78
N ASP A 44 -5.71 9.55 4.07
CA ASP A 44 -6.91 8.91 4.62
C ASP A 44 -7.05 7.49 4.04
N GLY A 45 -6.19 6.58 4.48
CA GLY A 45 -6.44 5.16 4.23
C GLY A 45 -7.79 4.77 4.82
N THR A 46 -8.53 3.87 4.17
CA THR A 46 -9.82 3.35 4.68
C THR A 46 -9.74 2.75 6.09
N ASP A 47 -8.54 2.42 6.56
CA ASP A 47 -8.26 1.87 7.89
C ASP A 47 -7.78 2.94 8.89
N GLY A 48 -7.78 4.21 8.50
CA GLY A 48 -7.66 5.33 9.41
C GLY A 48 -9.02 5.57 10.05
N LEU A 49 -9.17 5.18 11.32
CA LEU A 49 -10.28 5.61 12.15
C LEU A 49 -10.37 7.15 12.03
N GLN A 50 -11.35 7.65 11.28
CA GLN A 50 -11.62 9.08 11.14
C GLN A 50 -12.21 9.59 12.45
N SER A 51 -11.37 9.72 13.47
CA SER A 51 -11.68 10.56 14.61
C SER A 51 -11.24 11.98 14.26
N PHE A 52 -11.96 12.63 13.34
CA PHE A 52 -11.99 14.10 13.35
C PHE A 52 -12.92 14.50 14.50
N ASP A 53 -12.42 14.37 15.74
CA ASP A 53 -13.05 15.04 16.86
C ASP A 53 -12.35 16.39 17.06
N MET A 54 -12.77 17.35 16.24
CA MET A 54 -12.83 18.73 16.71
C MET A 54 -14.21 19.26 16.37
N THR A 55 -15.10 19.10 17.34
CA THR A 55 -16.20 20.03 17.66
C THR A 55 -17.28 20.24 16.58
N CYS A 56 -18.53 20.12 17.03
CA CYS A 56 -19.75 20.64 16.40
C CYS A 56 -20.42 19.73 15.36
N GLY A 57 -21.54 19.12 15.78
CA GLY A 57 -22.38 18.25 14.96
C GLY A 57 -22.91 18.90 13.68
N GLY A 58 -22.60 18.28 12.56
CA GLY A 58 -23.27 18.46 11.28
C GLY A 58 -23.46 17.09 10.64
N ARG A 59 -24.61 16.46 10.89
CA ARG A 59 -25.04 15.20 10.28
C ARG A 59 -25.03 15.33 8.75
N GLN A 60 -23.99 14.86 8.07
CA GLN A 60 -24.06 14.63 6.63
C GLN A 60 -24.90 13.38 6.37
N GLU A 61 -26.21 13.58 6.18
CA GLU A 61 -27.10 12.55 5.65
C GLU A 61 -26.72 12.26 4.20
N ARG A 62 -26.12 11.09 3.96
CA ARG A 62 -26.00 10.54 2.61
C ARG A 62 -27.40 10.15 2.13
N ARG A 63 -28.10 11.06 1.45
CA ARG A 63 -29.24 10.68 0.59
C ARG A 63 -28.69 10.15 -0.73
N SER A 64 -28.22 8.90 -0.72
CA SER A 64 -28.18 8.09 -1.92
C SER A 64 -29.62 7.87 -2.39
N GLY A 65 -29.89 8.30 -3.62
CA GLY A 65 -31.21 8.32 -4.23
C GLY A 65 -31.94 6.98 -4.16
N GLY A 66 -33.19 7.06 -3.72
CA GLY A 66 -34.17 5.98 -3.79
C GLY A 66 -35.55 6.59 -3.99
N ARG A 67 -36.13 6.41 -5.18
CA ARG A 67 -37.47 6.87 -5.55
C ARG A 67 -38.52 6.20 -4.66
N MET A 68 -39.11 6.96 -3.73
CA MET A 68 -40.20 6.48 -2.89
C MET A 68 -41.51 6.53 -3.70
N ARG A 69 -42.14 5.37 -3.94
CA ARG A 69 -43.47 5.30 -4.56
C ARG A 69 -44.52 5.69 -3.52
N VAL A 70 -45.48 6.52 -3.92
CA VAL A 70 -46.66 6.88 -3.13
C VAL A 70 -47.61 5.68 -3.12
N ALA A 71 -47.87 5.11 -1.96
CA ALA A 71 -49.02 4.25 -1.74
C ALA A 71 -50.21 5.15 -1.37
N ARG A 72 -51.36 4.80 -1.95
CA ARG A 72 -52.64 5.54 -1.92
C ARG A 72 -53.23 5.65 -0.52
#